data_AF-A0A3B1K0N2-F1
#
_entry.id   AF-A0A3B1K0N2-F1
#
_cell.length_a   1.000
_cell.length_b   1.000
_cell.length_c   1.000
_cell.angle_alpha   90.00
_cell.angle_beta   90.00
_cell.angle_gamma   90.00
#
_symmetry.space_group_name_H-M   'P 1'
#
loop_
_entity.id
_entity.type
_entity.pdbx_description
1 polymer ?
#
loop_
_entity_poly.entity_id
_entity_poly.type
_entity_poly.pdbx_seq_one_letter_code
_entity_poly.pdbx_strand_id
1 'polypeptide(L)'
;MNIQPLAKKGNSSRMVAKDVGCSQSAVSKIWTKYKQHGMTSKRPDKQLKAICLENRKSTTKQMKHKWEEAGANVCDRTVRNRLKEMGFQYRKAKRKPSLTPKHKKNKTAVG
;
A
#
# COMPACT_ATOMS: atom_id res chain seq x y z
N MET A 1 -15.72 6.91 -3.28
CA MET A 1 -15.65 8.26 -3.88
C MET A 1 -14.25 8.80 -3.72
N ASN A 2 -13.63 9.34 -4.78
CA ASN A 2 -12.26 9.86 -4.73
C ASN A 2 -12.23 11.33 -5.16
N ILE A 3 -12.27 12.25 -4.19
CA ILE A 3 -12.33 13.71 -4.43
C ILE A 3 -10.94 14.37 -4.64
N GLN A 4 -9.86 13.60 -4.49
CA GLN A 4 -8.48 14.07 -4.63
C GLN A 4 -8.14 14.78 -5.96
N PRO A 5 -8.56 14.27 -7.15
CA PRO A 5 -8.17 14.90 -8.41
C PRO A 5 -8.75 16.31 -8.60
N LEU A 6 -9.93 16.57 -8.02
CA LEU A 6 -10.68 17.82 -8.19
C LEU A 6 -10.24 18.91 -7.21
N ALA A 7 -9.71 18.53 -6.05
CA ALA A 7 -9.32 19.47 -5.00
C ALA A 7 -7.90 20.05 -5.18
N LYS A 8 -7.00 19.35 -5.90
CA LYS A 8 -5.67 19.90 -6.26
C LYS A 8 -5.76 21.14 -7.16
N LYS A 9 -6.89 21.35 -7.83
CA LYS A 9 -7.16 22.50 -8.72
C LYS A 9 -7.66 23.77 -7.99
N GLY A 10 -7.74 23.79 -6.65
CA GLY A 10 -8.22 24.97 -5.91
C GLY A 10 -9.73 25.22 -6.03
N ASN A 11 -10.50 24.21 -6.42
CA ASN A 11 -11.95 24.34 -6.64
C ASN A 11 -12.73 24.45 -5.32
N SER A 12 -13.74 25.33 -5.29
CA SER A 12 -14.69 25.45 -4.18
C SER A 12 -15.45 24.14 -3.97
N SER A 13 -15.69 23.75 -2.70
CA SER A 13 -16.41 22.52 -2.36
C SER A 13 -17.81 22.43 -2.99
N ARG A 14 -18.42 23.57 -3.32
CA ARG A 14 -19.71 23.64 -4.00
C ARG A 14 -19.62 23.22 -5.47
N MET A 15 -18.53 23.54 -6.16
CA MET A 15 -18.31 23.09 -7.55
C MET A 15 -18.03 21.58 -7.58
N VAL A 16 -17.16 21.11 -6.69
CA VAL A 16 -16.85 19.67 -6.55
C VAL A 16 -18.10 18.86 -6.24
N ALA A 17 -19.01 19.39 -5.43
CA ALA A 17 -20.30 18.77 -5.12
C ALA A 17 -21.20 18.60 -6.35
N LYS A 18 -21.28 19.63 -7.21
CA LYS A 18 -22.03 19.58 -8.47
C LYS A 18 -21.43 18.58 -9.45
N ASP A 19 -20.10 18.61 -9.62
CA ASP A 19 -19.40 17.71 -10.56
C ASP A 19 -19.49 16.24 -10.16
N VAL A 20 -19.46 15.95 -8.85
CA VAL A 20 -19.52 14.59 -8.30
C VAL A 20 -20.97 14.14 -8.06
N GLY A 21 -21.96 15.04 -8.18
CA GLY A 21 -23.37 14.74 -7.92
C GLY A 21 -23.66 14.37 -6.47
N CYS A 22 -22.98 15.00 -5.51
CA CYS A 22 -23.18 14.74 -4.07
C CYS A 22 -23.36 16.04 -3.28
N SER A 23 -23.82 15.92 -2.03
CA SER A 23 -24.05 17.11 -1.20
C SER A 23 -22.72 17.79 -0.84
N GLN A 24 -22.73 19.13 -0.77
CA GLN A 24 -21.56 19.91 -0.38
C GLN A 24 -21.03 19.50 1.00
N SER A 25 -21.92 19.14 1.92
CA SER A 25 -21.56 18.66 3.25
C SER A 25 -20.85 17.29 3.20
N ALA A 26 -21.20 16.40 2.27
CA ALA A 26 -20.48 15.14 2.07
C ALA A 26 -19.05 15.39 1.57
N VAL A 27 -18.88 16.30 0.59
CA VAL A 27 -17.56 16.72 0.11
C VAL A 27 -16.71 17.30 1.25
N SER A 28 -17.29 18.19 2.06
CA SER A 28 -16.62 18.81 3.21
C SER A 28 -16.19 17.77 4.25
N LYS A 29 -17.07 16.84 4.63
CA LYS A 29 -16.74 15.77 5.60
C LYS A 29 -15.61 14.87 5.09
N ILE A 30 -15.63 14.49 3.81
CA ILE A 30 -14.57 13.67 3.22
C ILE A 30 -13.26 14.46 3.16
N TRP A 31 -13.31 15.75 2.85
CA TRP A 31 -12.15 16.63 2.81
C TRP A 31 -11.49 16.79 4.19
N THR A 32 -12.28 17.06 5.23
CA THR A 32 -11.79 17.16 6.60
C THR A 32 -11.15 15.84 7.05
N LYS A 33 -11.81 14.72 6.76
CA LYS A 33 -11.26 13.38 7.05
C LYS A 33 -9.95 13.12 6.30
N TYR A 34 -9.85 13.54 5.05
CA TYR A 34 -8.64 13.42 4.24
C TYR A 34 -7.49 14.28 4.79
N LYS A 35 -7.76 15.53 5.19
CA LYS A 35 -6.75 16.42 5.77
C LYS A 35 -6.22 15.90 7.12
N GLN A 36 -7.09 15.28 7.91
CA GLN A 36 -6.76 14.79 9.26
C GLN A 36 -6.05 13.43 9.26
N HIS A 37 -6.47 12.50 8.40
CA HIS A 37 -6.01 11.09 8.44
C HIS A 37 -5.42 10.58 7.12
N GLY A 38 -5.37 11.41 6.07
CA GLY A 38 -5.06 10.95 4.72
C GLY A 38 -6.17 10.08 4.11
N MET A 39 -5.85 9.42 3.00
CA MET A 39 -6.82 8.56 2.29
C MET A 39 -7.00 7.22 3.01
N THR A 40 -8.14 7.05 3.67
CA THR A 40 -8.56 5.82 4.39
C THR A 40 -9.17 4.77 3.46
N SER A 41 -8.61 4.57 2.26
CA SER A 41 -9.16 3.61 1.28
C SER A 41 -8.41 2.27 1.30
N LYS A 42 -9.05 1.19 0.80
CA LYS A 42 -8.45 -0.15 0.63
C LYS A 42 -7.38 -0.22 -0.49
N ARG A 43 -7.30 0.80 -1.35
CA ARG A 43 -6.36 0.87 -2.50
C ARG A 43 -4.87 0.96 -2.11
N PRO A 44 -4.45 1.80 -1.13
CA PRO A 44 -3.06 1.88 -0.68
C PRO A 44 -2.54 0.54 -0.12
N ASP A 45 -3.40 -0.29 0.46
CA ASP A 45 -2.98 -1.61 0.96
C ASP A 45 -2.66 -2.59 -0.17
N LYS A 46 -3.34 -2.47 -1.32
CA LYS A 46 -3.02 -3.24 -2.53
C LYS A 46 -1.62 -2.89 -3.06
N GLN A 47 -1.23 -1.62 -3.02
CA GLN A 47 0.12 -1.19 -3.39
C GLN A 47 1.17 -1.68 -2.40
N LEU A 48 0.89 -1.57 -1.09
CA LEU A 48 1.79 -2.11 -0.07
C LEU A 48 1.99 -3.63 -0.22
N LYS A 49 0.93 -4.36 -0.57
CA LYS A 49 1.01 -5.79 -0.89
C LYS A 49 1.88 -6.07 -2.11
N ALA A 50 1.76 -5.27 -3.18
CA ALA A 50 2.59 -5.41 -4.37
C ALA A 50 4.08 -5.18 -4.05
N ILE A 51 4.40 -4.12 -3.30
CA ILE A 51 5.77 -3.83 -2.83
C ILE A 51 6.33 -5.01 -2.00
N CYS A 52 5.50 -5.62 -1.16
CA CYS A 52 5.89 -6.79 -0.37
C CYS A 52 6.19 -8.03 -1.23
N LEU A 53 5.42 -8.23 -2.29
CA LEU A 53 5.57 -9.38 -3.18
C LEU A 53 6.77 -9.23 -4.11
N GLU A 54 7.08 -8.01 -4.56
CA GLU A 54 8.27 -7.69 -5.35
C GLU A 54 9.56 -8.03 -4.59
N ASN A 55 9.64 -7.64 -3.31
CA ASN A 55 10.79 -7.97 -2.46
C ASN A 55 10.35 -8.33 -1.04
N ARG A 56 10.19 -9.63 -0.79
CA ARG A 56 9.81 -10.18 0.53
C ARG A 56 10.83 -9.93 1.64
N LYS A 57 12.03 -9.44 1.34
CA LYS A 57 13.10 -9.14 2.31
C LYS A 57 13.23 -7.64 2.60
N SER A 58 12.43 -6.78 1.97
CA SER A 58 12.48 -5.34 2.21
C SER A 58 12.18 -5.01 3.67
N THR A 59 12.91 -4.03 4.20
CA THR A 59 12.68 -3.54 5.55
C THR A 59 11.47 -2.61 5.60
N THR A 60 10.87 -2.42 6.77
CA THR A 60 9.72 -1.51 6.93
C THR A 60 10.05 -0.09 6.47
N LYS A 61 11.29 0.39 6.69
CA LYS A 61 11.76 1.71 6.26
C LYS A 61 11.82 1.84 4.73
N GLN A 62 12.33 0.80 4.05
CA GLN A 62 12.34 0.75 2.58
C GLN A 62 10.92 0.69 2.00
N MET A 63 10.05 -0.11 2.62
CA MET A 63 8.65 -0.22 2.20
C MET A 63 7.91 1.10 2.42
N LYS A 64 8.17 1.79 3.53
CA LYS A 64 7.65 3.13 3.82
C LYS A 64 8.02 4.10 2.70
N HIS A 65 9.30 4.19 2.34
CA HIS A 65 9.78 5.09 1.28
C HIS A 65 9.12 4.81 -0.08
N LYS A 66 9.12 3.55 -0.52
CA LYS A 66 8.43 3.13 -1.77
C LYS A 66 6.93 3.44 -1.75
N TRP A 67 6.32 3.43 -0.57
CA TRP A 67 4.89 3.71 -0.43
C TRP A 67 4.59 5.21 -0.32
N GLU A 68 5.51 6.00 0.22
CA GLU A 68 5.49 7.47 0.16
C GLU A 68 5.60 7.97 -1.28
N GLU A 69 6.45 7.35 -2.11
CA GLU A 69 6.52 7.62 -3.56
C GLU A 69 5.18 7.36 -4.26
N ALA A 70 4.41 6.38 -3.79
CA ALA A 70 3.05 6.11 -4.28
C ALA A 70 2.00 7.08 -3.72
N GLY A 71 2.40 8.08 -2.93
CA GLY A 71 1.54 9.13 -2.36
C GLY A 71 0.97 8.82 -0.99
N ALA A 72 1.43 7.76 -0.31
CA ALA A 72 0.98 7.41 1.05
C ALA A 72 1.95 7.96 2.11
N ASN A 73 1.53 8.97 2.88
CA ASN A 73 2.30 9.46 4.03
C ASN A 73 1.96 8.63 5.28
N VAL A 74 2.87 7.76 5.72
CA VAL A 74 2.68 6.88 6.87
C VAL A 74 3.94 6.72 7.70
N CYS A 75 3.79 6.41 8.99
CA CYS A 75 4.92 5.99 9.82
C CYS A 75 5.24 4.50 9.66
N ASP A 76 6.46 4.10 10.03
CA ASP A 76 6.91 2.69 9.95
C ASP A 76 6.00 1.72 10.74
N ARG A 77 5.41 2.20 11.85
CA ARG A 77 4.49 1.41 12.66
C ARG A 77 3.22 1.07 11.89
N THR A 78 2.68 2.01 11.12
CA THR A 78 1.49 1.81 10.29
C THR A 78 1.74 0.78 9.18
N VAL A 79 2.92 0.84 8.53
CA VAL A 79 3.35 -0.16 7.55
C VAL A 79 3.33 -1.56 8.17
N ARG A 80 3.94 -1.70 9.36
CA ARG A 80 4.00 -2.98 10.07
C ARG A 80 2.63 -3.51 10.47
N ASN A 81 1.75 -2.65 11.00
CA ASN A 81 0.40 -3.05 11.41
C ASN A 81 -0.42 -3.54 10.22
N ARG A 82 -0.42 -2.80 9.10
CA ARG A 82 -1.14 -3.20 7.89
C ARG A 82 -0.59 -4.47 7.26
N LEU A 83 0.73 -4.67 7.27
CA LEU A 83 1.33 -5.93 6.85
C LEU A 83 0.82 -7.10 7.70
N LYS A 84 0.73 -6.94 9.02
CA LYS A 84 0.17 -7.96 9.92
C LYS A 84 -1.32 -8.22 9.64
N GLU A 85 -2.12 -7.17 9.45
CA GLU A 85 -3.54 -7.29 9.10
C GLU A 85 -3.74 -8.05 7.78
N MET A 86 -2.81 -7.89 6.82
CA MET A 86 -2.79 -8.64 5.57
C MET A 86 -2.18 -10.05 5.67
N GLY A 87 -1.74 -10.48 6.85
CA GLY A 87 -1.13 -11.80 7.09
C GLY A 87 0.35 -11.90 6.70
N PHE A 88 1.01 -10.77 6.39
CA PHE A 88 2.46 -10.76 6.17
C PHE A 88 3.19 -10.71 7.50
N GLN A 89 3.97 -11.76 7.75
CA GLN A 89 4.84 -11.85 8.91
C GLN A 89 6.26 -12.16 8.49
N TYR A 90 7.21 -11.53 9.17
CA TYR A 90 8.63 -11.83 8.98
C TYR A 90 8.91 -13.30 9.32
N ARG A 91 9.60 -14.00 8.41
CA ARG A 91 10.13 -15.35 8.65
C ARG A 91 11.57 -15.44 8.17
N LYS A 92 12.44 -15.99 9.01
CA LYS A 92 13.82 -16.31 8.64
C LYS A 92 13.82 -17.59 7.80
N ALA A 93 14.35 -17.51 6.58
CA ALA A 93 14.49 -18.69 5.73
C ALA A 93 15.46 -19.69 6.37
N LYS A 94 15.13 -21.00 6.30
CA LYS A 94 16.05 -22.06 6.73
C LYS A 94 17.30 -22.02 5.84
N ARG A 95 18.50 -22.03 6.44
CA ARG A 95 19.75 -22.21 5.70
C ARG A 95 19.74 -23.60 5.09
N LYS A 96 19.95 -23.69 3.78
CA LYS A 96 20.11 -24.95 3.05
C LYS A 96 21.47 -24.93 2.35
N PRO A 97 22.15 -26.08 2.20
CA PRO A 97 23.34 -26.16 1.37
C PRO A 97 23.07 -25.67 -0.06
N SER A 98 24.04 -25.01 -0.67
CA SER A 98 23.97 -24.60 -2.07
C SER A 98 23.92 -25.85 -2.96
N LEU A 99 22.83 -26.03 -3.69
CA LEU A 99 22.69 -27.17 -4.61
C LEU A 99 23.49 -26.91 -5.90
N THR A 100 24.31 -27.88 -6.28
CA THR A 100 24.97 -27.90 -7.59
C THR A 100 23.91 -28.07 -8.70
N PRO A 101 24.21 -27.67 -9.95
CA PRO A 101 23.31 -27.88 -11.08
C PRO A 101 22.87 -29.35 -11.25
N LYS A 102 23.79 -30.30 -11.00
CA LYS A 102 23.52 -31.75 -11.01
C LYS A 102 22.46 -32.14 -9.97
N HIS A 103 22.58 -31.66 -8.74
CA HIS A 103 21.60 -31.94 -7.68
C HIS A 103 20.23 -31.30 -7.95
N LYS A 104 20.18 -30.15 -8.66
CA LYS A 104 18.90 -29.54 -9.06
C LYS A 104 18.15 -30.37 -10.11
N LYS A 105 18.87 -30.92 -11.10
CA LYS A 105 18.31 -31.74 -12.19
C LYS A 105 17.71 -33.05 -11.67
N ASN A 106 18.39 -33.71 -10.73
CA ASN A 106 17.89 -34.94 -10.12
C ASN A 106 16.65 -34.71 -9.23
N LYS A 107 16.49 -33.51 -8.67
CA LYS A 107 15.35 -33.17 -7.83
C LYS A 107 14.04 -32.94 -8.61
N THR A 108 14.14 -32.52 -9.87
CA THR A 108 12.98 -32.31 -10.75
C THR A 108 12.58 -33.57 -11.52
N ALA A 109 13.39 -34.63 -11.49
CA ALA A 109 13.17 -35.87 -12.23
C ALA A 109 12.37 -36.94 -11.45
N VAL A 110 12.01 -36.67 -10.18
CA VAL A 110 11.23 -37.58 -9.31
C VAL A 110 9.88 -36.96 -8.95
N GLY A 111 9.32 -36.16 -9.87
CA GLY A 111 8.01 -35.53 -9.74
C GLY A 111 7.06 -36.04 -10.80
#